data_AF-A0A0F8WQV1-F1
#
_entry.id   AF-A0A0F8WQV1-F1
#
_cell.length_a   1.000
_cell.length_b   1.000
_cell.length_c   1.000
_cell.angle_alpha   90.00
_cell.angle_beta   90.00
_cell.angle_gamma   90.00
#
_symmetry.space_group_name_H-M   'P 1'
#
loop_
_entity.id
_entity.type
_entity.pdbx_description
1 polymer ?
#
loop_
_entity_poly.entity_id
_entity_poly.type
_entity_poly.pdbx_seq_one_letter_code
_entity_poly.pdbx_strand_id
1 'polypeptide(L)'
;MDYKNWFESRGLRTLDYQLDILENKLPQSLAENQKPTVLAACPSAGKTLMSIAFLESYLEDNPEHRVLVLTHGTTVLRDQYHRVLEESQPGFTFEEVIAGQDVRKSPAQVVVCLPHAFDGKRKCPRFDLLIVDEAHQLYFAEKRVKSVIRRVRPDKQILLTGTPSPFIRRNYPVIPVTVNKLLEEKMVEDLLVEVASSTYNFTNEDYNENYELKDEAQIRAVNTRTTLDHLLVQVVARLTSVIKQHPKLYSGLHNVTGWSASLKALRKTMFACRNQRQARQVARYFRDKGVDVALS
;
A
#
# COMPACT_ATOMS: atom_id res chain seq x y z
N MET A 1 10.99 23.61 6.99
CA MET A 1 11.40 22.92 5.74
C MET A 1 10.60 23.44 4.55
N ASP A 2 11.18 23.50 3.34
CA ASP A 2 10.45 23.72 2.08
C ASP A 2 10.09 22.36 1.46
N TYR A 3 8.82 21.98 1.54
CA TYR A 3 8.35 20.67 1.06
C TYR A 3 8.42 20.53 -0.45
N LYS A 4 8.27 21.62 -1.21
CA LYS A 4 8.38 21.57 -2.67
C LYS A 4 9.80 21.18 -3.07
N ASN A 5 10.79 21.86 -2.51
CA ASN A 5 12.19 21.51 -2.74
C ASN A 5 12.51 20.09 -2.25
N TRP A 6 11.90 19.66 -1.15
CA TRP A 6 12.06 18.30 -0.63
C TRP A 6 11.64 17.22 -1.65
N PHE A 7 10.51 17.40 -2.33
CA PHE A 7 10.06 16.49 -3.40
C PHE A 7 10.94 16.59 -4.66
N GLU A 8 11.20 17.81 -5.13
CA GLU A 8 11.91 18.04 -6.41
C GLU A 8 13.35 17.52 -6.38
N SER A 9 14.07 17.74 -5.27
CA SER A 9 15.43 17.24 -5.05
C SER A 9 15.54 15.71 -5.07
N ARG A 10 14.43 15.01 -4.87
CA ARG A 10 14.33 13.55 -4.90
C ARG A 10 13.75 13.02 -6.22
N GLY A 11 13.61 13.88 -7.22
CA GLY A 11 13.05 13.54 -8.53
C GLY A 11 11.56 13.19 -8.49
N LEU A 12 10.85 13.62 -7.44
CA LEU A 12 9.44 13.35 -7.24
C LEU A 12 8.60 14.50 -7.79
N ARG A 13 7.41 14.16 -8.30
CA ARG A 13 6.44 15.17 -8.74
C ARG A 13 5.84 15.87 -7.51
N THR A 14 5.90 17.19 -7.51
CA THR A 14 5.20 18.03 -6.54
C THR A 14 3.70 18.02 -6.83
N LEU A 15 2.88 17.76 -5.80
CA LEU A 15 1.43 17.74 -5.89
C LEU A 15 0.84 18.72 -4.87
N ASP A 16 -0.03 19.63 -5.31
CA ASP A 16 -0.51 20.75 -4.49
C ASP A 16 -1.23 20.27 -3.23
N TYR A 17 -1.99 19.17 -3.33
CA TYR A 17 -2.67 18.62 -2.15
C TYR A 17 -1.68 18.07 -1.11
N GLN A 18 -0.51 17.57 -1.52
CA GLN A 18 0.50 17.08 -0.58
C GLN A 18 1.14 18.26 0.15
N LEU A 19 1.46 19.34 -0.56
CA LEU A 19 2.01 20.57 0.04
C LEU A 19 1.03 21.16 1.06
N ASP A 20 -0.24 21.36 0.68
CA ASP A 20 -1.25 21.92 1.58
C ASP A 20 -1.47 21.05 2.84
N ILE A 21 -1.38 19.73 2.70
CA ILE A 21 -1.47 18.83 3.86
C ILE A 21 -0.26 18.99 4.77
N LEU A 22 0.94 19.03 4.22
CA LEU A 22 2.19 19.07 4.96
C LEU A 22 2.46 20.43 5.61
N GLU A 23 2.10 21.52 4.94
CA GLU A 23 2.33 22.89 5.39
C GLU A 23 1.23 23.38 6.33
N ASN A 24 -0.04 23.03 6.05
CA ASN A 24 -1.19 23.60 6.75
C ASN A 24 -1.94 22.56 7.59
N LYS A 25 -2.57 21.58 6.92
CA LYS A 25 -3.62 20.76 7.57
C LYS A 25 -3.08 19.83 8.65
N LEU A 26 -1.97 19.16 8.39
CA LEU A 26 -1.40 18.19 9.32
C LEU A 26 -0.79 18.87 10.57
N PRO A 27 0.05 19.91 10.43
CA PRO A 27 0.53 20.69 11.58
C PRO A 27 -0.62 21.29 12.40
N GLN A 28 -1.60 21.93 11.75
CA GLN A 28 -2.76 22.52 12.41
C GLN A 28 -3.55 21.46 13.20
N SER A 29 -3.87 20.34 12.56
CA SER A 29 -4.63 19.27 13.22
C SER A 29 -3.89 18.70 14.43
N LEU A 30 -2.57 18.54 14.37
CA LEU A 30 -1.76 18.08 15.50
C LEU A 30 -1.65 19.10 16.62
N ALA A 31 -1.69 20.40 16.32
CA ALA A 31 -1.66 21.46 17.32
C ALA A 31 -3.00 21.60 18.06
N GLU A 32 -4.12 21.58 17.34
CA GLU A 32 -5.44 21.92 17.86
C GLU A 32 -6.19 20.73 18.49
N ASN A 33 -5.95 19.50 18.01
CA ASN A 33 -6.75 18.35 18.41
C ASN A 33 -6.11 17.54 19.56
N GLN A 34 -6.97 17.12 20.49
CA GLN A 34 -6.61 16.14 21.52
C GLN A 34 -6.66 14.69 21.01
N LYS A 35 -7.42 14.42 19.95
CA LYS A 35 -7.51 13.11 19.32
C LYS A 35 -6.40 12.94 18.27
N PRO A 36 -5.98 11.70 18.00
CA PRO A 36 -5.08 11.40 16.88
C PRO A 36 -5.59 11.96 15.55
N THR A 37 -4.68 12.54 14.76
CA THR A 37 -4.97 13.02 13.40
C THR A 37 -4.99 11.84 12.44
N VAL A 38 -6.05 11.72 11.64
CA VAL A 38 -6.20 10.67 10.64
C VAL A 38 -5.90 11.23 9.26
N LEU A 39 -4.80 10.80 8.64
CA LEU A 39 -4.53 11.05 7.23
C LEU A 39 -5.22 9.96 6.40
N ALA A 40 -6.42 10.28 5.95
CA ALA A 40 -7.29 9.38 5.20
C ALA A 40 -7.05 9.55 3.70
N ALA A 41 -5.97 8.94 3.21
CA ALA A 41 -5.52 9.09 1.84
C ALA A 41 -5.75 7.81 1.05
N CYS A 42 -6.44 7.92 -0.08
CA CYS A 42 -6.67 6.78 -0.97
C CYS A 42 -5.34 6.14 -1.44
N PRO A 43 -5.34 4.86 -1.87
CA PRO A 43 -4.16 4.23 -2.45
C PRO A 43 -3.55 5.11 -3.55
N SER A 44 -2.22 5.11 -3.65
CA SER A 44 -1.45 5.95 -4.59
C SER A 44 -1.41 7.46 -4.29
N ALA A 45 -2.09 7.96 -3.26
CA ALA A 45 -2.00 9.38 -2.85
C ALA A 45 -0.66 9.77 -2.19
N GLY A 46 0.30 8.84 -2.07
CA GLY A 46 1.60 9.11 -1.46
C GLY A 46 1.56 9.23 0.06
N LYS A 47 0.64 8.54 0.74
CA LYS A 47 0.47 8.62 2.21
C LYS A 47 1.76 8.36 3.01
N THR A 48 2.52 7.34 2.62
CA THR A 48 3.81 6.98 3.23
C THR A 48 4.89 8.03 2.95
N LEU A 49 4.89 8.60 1.75
CA LEU A 49 5.85 9.62 1.35
C LEU A 49 5.58 10.93 2.09
N MET A 50 4.31 11.35 2.17
CA MET A 50 3.89 12.48 3.00
C MET A 50 4.27 12.28 4.46
N SER A 51 4.08 11.08 5.03
CA SER A 51 4.49 10.84 6.42
C SER A 51 6.00 10.98 6.61
N ILE A 52 6.82 10.53 5.66
CA ILE A 52 8.28 10.68 5.73
C ILE A 52 8.70 12.15 5.61
N ALA A 53 8.16 12.88 4.63
CA ALA A 53 8.44 14.31 4.47
C ALA A 53 8.06 15.09 5.74
N PHE A 54 6.88 14.80 6.31
CA PHE A 54 6.46 15.41 7.57
C PHE A 54 7.41 15.07 8.72
N LEU A 55 7.86 13.81 8.82
CA LEU A 55 8.81 13.41 9.86
C LEU A 55 10.13 14.16 9.78
N GLU A 56 10.62 14.42 8.57
CA GLU A 56 11.86 15.17 8.37
C GLU A 56 11.73 16.60 8.89
N SER A 57 10.70 17.33 8.47
CA SER A 57 10.43 18.67 9.03
C SER A 57 10.20 18.64 10.54
N TYR A 58 9.46 17.66 11.05
CA TYR A 58 9.18 17.54 12.48
C TYR A 58 10.45 17.30 13.31
N LEU A 59 11.38 16.49 12.81
CA LEU A 59 12.65 16.18 13.48
C LEU A 59 13.70 17.26 13.28
N GLU A 60 13.64 18.05 12.21
CA GLU A 60 14.41 19.30 12.09
C GLU A 60 14.04 20.28 13.22
N ASP A 61 12.75 20.45 13.47
CA ASP A 61 12.25 21.34 14.53
C ASP A 61 12.42 20.72 15.93
N ASN A 62 12.51 19.39 16.03
CA ASN A 62 12.59 18.65 17.29
C ASN A 62 13.67 17.55 17.24
N PRO A 63 14.96 17.91 17.25
CA PRO A 63 16.06 16.96 17.01
C PRO A 63 16.17 15.85 18.06
N GLU A 64 15.74 16.11 19.29
CA GLU A 64 15.77 15.14 20.40
C GLU A 64 14.55 14.20 20.44
N HIS A 65 13.54 14.44 19.59
CA HIS A 65 12.33 13.62 19.59
C HIS A 65 12.56 12.25 18.96
N ARG A 66 11.84 11.26 19.49
CA ARG A 66 11.80 9.90 18.97
C ARG A 66 10.44 9.57 18.39
N VAL A 67 10.45 8.88 17.27
CA VAL A 67 9.26 8.53 16.50
C VAL A 67 9.15 7.02 16.39
N LEU A 68 7.95 6.51 16.66
CA LEU A 68 7.60 5.13 16.41
C LEU A 68 6.67 5.04 15.20
N VAL A 69 7.02 4.20 14.22
CA VAL A 69 6.15 3.84 13.10
C VAL A 69 5.72 2.39 13.27
N LEU A 70 4.42 2.17 13.43
CA LEU A 70 3.79 0.85 13.46
C LEU A 70 3.21 0.54 12.09
N THR A 71 3.76 -0.47 11.43
CA THR A 71 3.28 -0.97 10.13
C THR A 71 2.39 -2.22 10.31
N HIS A 72 1.58 -2.53 9.30
CA HIS A 72 0.63 -3.65 9.34
C HIS A 72 1.30 -5.01 9.52
N GLY A 73 0.60 -5.95 10.16
CA GLY A 73 1.03 -7.28 10.63
C GLY A 73 1.58 -8.29 9.63
N THR A 74 1.97 -7.88 8.42
CA THR A 74 2.74 -8.69 7.47
C THR A 74 4.11 -8.06 7.21
N THR A 75 5.15 -8.89 7.12
CA THR A 75 6.52 -8.47 6.77
C THR A 75 6.53 -7.57 5.53
N VAL A 76 5.71 -7.90 4.52
CA VAL A 76 5.65 -7.18 3.24
C VAL A 76 5.32 -5.70 3.38
N LEU A 77 4.39 -5.31 4.27
CA LEU A 77 3.96 -3.92 4.39
C LEU A 77 4.96 -3.09 5.21
N ARG A 78 5.61 -3.72 6.20
CA ARG A 78 6.76 -3.12 6.89
C ARG A 78 7.91 -2.87 5.92
N ASP A 79 8.24 -3.88 5.11
CA ASP A 79 9.30 -3.80 4.10
C ASP A 79 8.99 -2.70 3.06
N GLN A 80 7.71 -2.46 2.74
CA GLN A 80 7.32 -1.35 1.86
C GLN A 80 7.62 0.01 2.50
N TYR A 81 7.24 0.24 3.76
CA TYR A 81 7.55 1.50 4.44
C TYR A 81 9.07 1.71 4.53
N HIS A 82 9.82 0.65 4.87
CA HIS A 82 11.28 0.71 4.97
C HIS A 82 11.94 1.02 3.63
N ARG A 83 11.49 0.40 2.52
CA ARG A 83 11.98 0.74 1.18
C ARG A 83 11.73 2.20 0.82
N VAL A 84 10.55 2.74 1.12
CA VAL A 84 10.28 4.16 0.82
C VAL A 84 11.22 5.06 1.64
N LEU A 85 11.54 4.70 2.90
CA LEU A 85 12.57 5.40 3.68
C LEU A 85 13.95 5.34 3.00
N GLU A 86 14.41 4.15 2.60
CA GLU A 86 15.70 3.98 1.91
C GLU A 86 15.78 4.77 0.60
N GLU A 87 14.71 4.72 -0.21
CA GLU A 87 14.60 5.44 -1.48
C GLU A 87 14.55 6.97 -1.27
N SER A 88 13.86 7.42 -0.21
CA SER A 88 13.73 8.84 0.09
C SER A 88 14.98 9.46 0.73
N GLN A 89 15.89 8.67 1.30
CA GLN A 89 17.12 9.17 1.95
C GLN A 89 16.88 10.40 2.86
N PRO A 90 16.07 10.26 3.92
CA PRO A 90 15.76 11.38 4.81
C PRO A 90 16.99 11.77 5.66
N GLY A 91 17.04 13.02 6.10
CA GLY A 91 18.10 13.54 6.97
C GLY A 91 18.15 12.98 8.39
N PHE A 92 17.13 12.21 8.82
CA PHE A 92 17.07 11.59 10.16
C PHE A 92 17.58 10.15 10.17
N THR A 93 17.98 9.67 11.35
CA THR A 93 18.35 8.26 11.54
C THR A 93 17.10 7.38 11.66
N PHE A 94 17.08 6.25 10.95
CA PHE A 94 16.01 5.27 11.03
C PHE A 94 16.52 3.84 11.16
N GLU A 95 15.73 2.99 11.83
CA GLU A 95 16.02 1.56 11.97
C GLU A 95 14.73 0.74 11.80
N GLU A 96 14.82 -0.36 11.05
CA GLU A 96 13.79 -1.38 11.01
C GLU A 96 14.04 -2.42 12.11
N VAL A 97 13.08 -2.58 13.02
CA VAL A 97 13.17 -3.58 14.10
C VAL A 97 12.33 -4.80 13.74
N ILE A 98 13.02 -5.92 13.53
CA ILE A 98 12.41 -7.20 13.16
C ILE A 98 12.12 -8.07 14.39
N ALA A 99 11.41 -9.19 14.19
CA ALA A 99 11.06 -10.12 15.26
C ALA A 99 12.33 -10.63 16.00
N GLY A 100 12.30 -10.59 17.33
CA GLY A 100 13.42 -10.99 18.19
C GLY A 100 14.39 -9.86 18.56
N GLN A 101 14.37 -8.74 17.83
CA GLN A 101 15.15 -7.56 18.20
C GLN A 101 14.46 -6.74 19.29
N ASP A 102 15.23 -5.82 19.88
CA ASP A 102 14.74 -4.99 20.97
C ASP A 102 14.66 -3.52 20.57
N VAL A 103 13.43 -3.06 20.31
CA VAL A 103 13.10 -1.64 20.05
C VAL A 103 13.78 -0.69 21.03
N ARG A 104 13.97 -1.12 22.29
CA ARG A 104 14.56 -0.31 23.36
C ARG A 104 16.04 -0.03 23.16
N LYS A 105 16.73 -0.86 22.38
CA LYS A 105 18.17 -0.75 22.10
C LYS A 105 18.48 0.06 20.86
N SER A 106 17.47 0.34 20.04
CA SER A 106 17.64 1.15 18.84
C SER A 106 18.07 2.58 19.23
N PRO A 107 19.21 3.08 18.73
CA PRO A 107 19.61 4.47 18.91
C PRO A 107 18.93 5.42 17.91
N ALA A 108 18.18 4.89 16.93
CA ALA A 108 17.58 5.68 15.87
C ALA A 108 16.48 6.62 16.39
N GLN A 109 16.36 7.78 15.73
CA GLN A 109 15.27 8.74 15.94
C GLN A 109 13.94 8.13 15.48
N VAL A 110 13.92 7.46 14.33
CA VAL A 110 12.73 6.82 13.77
C VAL A 110 12.86 5.30 13.83
N VAL A 111 11.93 4.64 14.52
CA VAL A 111 11.90 3.17 14.62
C VAL A 111 10.68 2.64 13.87
N VAL A 112 10.90 1.79 12.87
CA VAL A 112 9.84 1.13 12.10
C VAL A 112 9.71 -0.31 12.56
N CYS A 113 8.54 -0.73 13.02
CA CYS A 113 8.36 -2.11 13.47
C CYS A 113 6.89 -2.57 13.44
N LEU A 114 6.71 -3.87 13.67
CA LEU A 114 5.40 -4.49 13.82
C LEU A 114 4.98 -4.48 15.30
N PRO A 115 3.66 -4.41 15.61
CA PRO A 115 3.19 -4.36 17.00
C PRO A 115 3.69 -5.52 17.89
N HIS A 116 3.98 -6.70 17.32
CA HIS A 116 4.48 -7.86 18.05
C HIS A 116 5.93 -7.71 18.53
N ALA A 117 6.71 -6.75 18.01
CA ALA A 117 8.06 -6.45 18.49
C ALA A 117 8.08 -6.03 19.97
N PHE A 118 6.91 -5.66 20.52
CA PHE A 118 6.71 -5.27 21.90
C PHE A 118 6.18 -6.41 22.81
N ASP A 119 5.95 -7.62 22.29
CA ASP A 119 5.40 -8.72 23.08
C ASP A 119 6.39 -9.14 24.20
N GLY A 120 5.87 -9.39 25.41
CA GLY A 120 6.66 -9.78 26.57
C GLY A 120 7.52 -8.70 27.23
N LYS A 121 7.55 -7.46 26.71
CA LYS A 121 8.41 -6.38 27.25
C LYS A 121 7.64 -5.40 28.15
N ARG A 122 8.09 -5.27 29.41
CA ARG A 122 7.43 -4.45 30.46
C ARG A 122 7.77 -2.95 30.42
N LYS A 123 9.01 -2.59 30.07
CA LYS A 123 9.44 -1.20 29.91
C LYS A 123 9.62 -0.90 28.43
N CYS A 124 9.10 0.22 27.92
CA CYS A 124 9.34 0.71 26.56
C CYS A 124 9.94 2.11 26.64
N PRO A 125 10.81 2.52 25.71
CA PRO A 125 11.21 3.92 25.60
C PRO A 125 9.97 4.77 25.33
N ARG A 126 10.02 6.02 25.78
CA ARG A 126 9.06 7.03 25.35
C ARG A 126 9.33 7.34 23.89
N PHE A 127 8.25 7.52 23.14
CA PHE A 127 8.28 8.08 21.79
C PHE A 127 7.38 9.31 21.83
N ASP A 128 7.78 10.40 21.20
CA ASP A 128 7.06 11.68 21.23
C ASP A 128 5.97 11.69 20.16
N LEU A 129 6.24 11.03 19.02
CA LEU A 129 5.29 10.87 17.93
C LEU A 129 5.10 9.39 17.59
N LEU A 130 3.84 9.00 17.38
CA LEU A 130 3.47 7.68 16.88
C LEU A 130 2.76 7.81 15.53
N ILE A 131 3.24 7.05 14.54
CA ILE A 131 2.57 6.85 13.26
C ILE A 131 2.05 5.41 13.20
N VAL A 132 0.80 5.23 12.80
CA VAL A 132 0.21 3.90 12.56
C VAL A 132 -0.20 3.81 11.10
N ASP A 133 0.45 2.94 10.34
CA ASP A 133 0.06 2.63 8.97
C ASP A 133 -1.06 1.59 8.92
N GLU A 134 -1.92 1.68 7.91
CA GLU A 134 -3.17 0.91 7.80
C GLU A 134 -4.01 0.90 9.09
N ALA A 135 -4.16 2.08 9.69
CA ALA A 135 -4.75 2.26 11.01
C ALA A 135 -6.19 1.70 11.13
N HIS A 136 -6.95 1.60 10.03
CA HIS A 136 -8.29 1.02 10.06
C HIS A 136 -8.30 -0.46 10.48
N GLN A 137 -7.25 -1.22 10.17
CA GLN A 137 -7.11 -2.62 10.56
C GLN A 137 -6.57 -2.74 11.99
N LEU A 138 -5.58 -1.90 12.32
CA LEU A 138 -4.79 -2.04 13.54
C LEU A 138 -5.39 -1.33 14.76
N TYR A 139 -5.80 -0.07 14.59
CA TYR A 139 -5.95 0.87 15.70
C TYR A 139 -7.08 0.48 16.68
N PHE A 140 -8.20 -0.01 16.13
CA PHE A 140 -9.36 -0.38 16.95
C PHE A 140 -9.46 -1.87 17.25
N ALA A 141 -9.04 -2.74 16.32
CA ALA A 141 -9.24 -4.19 16.42
C ALA A 141 -8.11 -4.88 17.21
N GLU A 142 -6.87 -4.41 17.11
CA GLU A 142 -5.75 -5.10 17.75
C GLU A 142 -5.50 -4.63 19.18
N LYS A 143 -5.65 -5.56 20.14
CA LYS A 143 -5.25 -5.35 21.54
C LYS A 143 -3.76 -5.01 21.67
N ARG A 144 -2.93 -5.49 20.74
CA ARG A 144 -1.48 -5.25 20.72
C ARG A 144 -1.16 -3.78 20.48
N VAL A 145 -1.74 -3.16 19.46
CA VAL A 145 -1.53 -1.74 19.13
C VAL A 145 -1.93 -0.86 20.31
N LYS A 146 -3.11 -1.10 20.91
CA LYS A 146 -3.53 -0.40 22.13
C LYS A 146 -2.61 -0.63 23.32
N SER A 147 -1.98 -1.80 23.41
CA SER A 147 -0.98 -2.11 24.43
C SER A 147 0.32 -1.35 24.19
N VAL A 148 0.77 -1.23 22.94
CA VAL A 148 1.93 -0.43 22.56
C VAL A 148 1.68 1.05 22.88
N ILE A 149 0.57 1.62 22.42
CA ILE A 149 0.19 3.03 22.68
C ILE A 149 0.21 3.35 24.18
N ARG A 150 -0.38 2.48 25.02
CA ARG A 150 -0.39 2.67 26.48
C ARG A 150 0.99 2.62 27.12
N ARG A 151 1.92 1.85 26.54
CA ARG A 151 3.29 1.66 27.04
C ARG A 151 4.23 2.77 26.59
N VAL A 152 4.16 3.17 25.32
CA VAL A 152 5.05 4.19 24.74
C VAL A 152 4.59 5.61 25.02
N ARG A 153 3.29 5.82 25.27
CA ARG A 153 2.66 7.09 25.65
C ARG A 153 3.10 8.27 24.76
N PRO A 154 2.75 8.23 23.46
CA PRO A 154 3.13 9.27 22.54
C PRO A 154 2.35 10.56 22.79
N ASP A 155 3.02 11.69 22.64
CA ASP A 155 2.43 13.02 22.82
C ASP A 155 1.50 13.34 21.65
N LYS A 156 1.88 12.91 20.45
CA LYS A 156 1.12 13.09 19.21
C LYS A 156 0.97 11.78 18.44
N GLN A 157 -0.11 11.66 17.68
CA GLN A 157 -0.42 10.45 16.90
C GLN A 157 -0.94 10.82 15.51
N ILE A 158 -0.39 10.17 14.49
CA ILE A 158 -0.85 10.24 13.10
C ILE A 158 -1.28 8.84 12.64
N LEU A 159 -2.49 8.73 12.11
CA LEU A 159 -3.09 7.48 11.67
C LEU A 159 -3.24 7.50 10.15
N LEU A 160 -2.45 6.70 9.44
CA LEU A 160 -2.49 6.60 7.98
C LEU A 160 -3.48 5.50 7.59
N THR A 161 -4.44 5.80 6.71
CA THR A 161 -5.43 4.80 6.28
C THR A 161 -6.06 5.15 4.94
N GLY A 162 -6.38 4.14 4.13
CA GLY A 162 -7.26 4.30 2.96
C GLY A 162 -8.75 4.31 3.32
N THR A 163 -9.12 3.78 4.49
CA THR A 163 -10.52 3.55 4.90
C THR A 163 -10.84 4.30 6.19
N PRO A 164 -11.41 5.51 6.13
CA PRO A 164 -11.64 6.35 7.32
C PRO A 164 -12.94 6.04 8.08
N SER A 165 -13.84 5.18 7.57
CA SER A 165 -15.18 4.97 8.13
C SER A 165 -15.20 4.70 9.65
N PRO A 166 -14.31 3.86 10.22
CA PRO A 166 -14.28 3.63 11.67
C PRO A 166 -13.90 4.86 12.49
N PHE A 167 -13.12 5.78 11.92
CA PHE A 167 -12.63 7.00 12.55
C PHE A 167 -13.67 8.12 12.48
N ILE A 168 -14.32 8.27 11.32
CA ILE A 168 -15.44 9.20 11.11
C ILE A 168 -16.54 8.90 12.13
N ARG A 169 -16.95 7.64 12.26
CA ARG A 169 -17.96 7.20 13.24
C ARG A 169 -17.64 7.60 14.68
N ARG A 170 -16.36 7.82 15.00
CA ARG A 170 -15.86 8.15 16.36
C ARG A 170 -15.41 9.61 16.49
N ASN A 171 -15.73 10.46 15.50
CA ASN A 171 -15.39 11.88 15.47
C ASN A 171 -13.90 12.14 15.67
N TYR A 172 -13.04 11.43 14.95
CA TYR A 172 -11.61 11.76 14.86
C TYR A 172 -11.42 12.90 13.85
N PRO A 173 -10.41 13.76 14.02
CA PRO A 173 -10.01 14.72 12.99
C PRO A 173 -9.46 13.96 11.77
N VAL A 174 -10.13 14.09 10.64
CA VAL A 174 -9.77 13.39 9.39
C VAL A 174 -9.34 14.42 8.35
N ILE A 175 -8.16 14.21 7.79
CA ILE A 175 -7.64 14.92 6.61
C ILE A 175 -7.80 13.98 5.42
N PRO A 176 -8.83 14.18 4.56
CA PRO A 176 -9.10 13.28 3.44
C PRO A 176 -8.29 13.64 2.19
N VAL A 177 -7.79 12.62 1.49
CA VAL A 177 -7.34 12.71 0.10
C VAL A 177 -8.15 11.72 -0.73
N THR A 178 -9.09 12.24 -1.50
CA THR A 178 -10.04 11.46 -2.30
C THR A 178 -9.45 11.10 -3.65
N VAL A 179 -9.99 10.05 -4.28
CA VAL A 179 -9.59 9.64 -5.64
C VAL A 179 -9.84 10.76 -6.65
N ASN A 180 -10.91 11.55 -6.49
CA ASN A 180 -11.17 12.71 -7.34
C ASN A 180 -10.00 13.70 -7.35
N LYS A 181 -9.36 13.91 -6.20
CA LYS A 181 -8.16 14.75 -6.11
C LYS A 181 -6.99 14.18 -6.90
N LEU A 182 -6.84 12.85 -6.90
CA LEU A 182 -5.81 12.19 -7.71
C LEU A 182 -6.11 12.22 -9.21
N LEU A 183 -7.39 12.19 -9.59
CA LEU A 183 -7.83 12.32 -10.99
C LEU A 183 -7.53 13.73 -11.53
N GLU A 184 -7.84 14.77 -10.74
CA GLU A 184 -7.46 16.17 -11.06
C GLU A 184 -5.95 16.29 -11.32
N GLU A 185 -5.14 15.60 -10.52
CA GLU A 185 -3.69 15.58 -10.64
C GLU A 185 -3.14 14.59 -11.69
N LYS A 186 -4.00 13.84 -12.39
CA LYS A 186 -3.59 12.79 -13.34
C LYS A 186 -2.67 11.73 -12.71
N MET A 187 -2.88 11.43 -11.44
CA MET A 187 -2.12 10.45 -10.66
C MET A 187 -2.76 9.05 -10.66
N VAL A 188 -4.00 8.95 -11.14
CA VAL A 188 -4.75 7.71 -11.26
C VAL A 188 -5.12 7.52 -12.73
N GLU A 189 -4.87 6.32 -13.25
CA GLU A 189 -5.31 5.92 -14.58
C GLU A 189 -6.77 5.44 -14.53
N ASP A 190 -7.49 5.54 -15.65
CA ASP A 190 -8.84 5.01 -15.76
C ASP A 190 -8.83 3.51 -15.44
N LEU A 191 -9.56 3.12 -14.39
CA LEU A 191 -9.65 1.73 -13.96
C LEU A 191 -10.30 0.91 -15.06
N LEU A 192 -9.56 -0.08 -15.57
CA LEU A 192 -10.10 -1.07 -16.47
C LEU A 192 -10.39 -2.37 -15.72
N VAL A 193 -11.68 -2.74 -15.66
CA VAL A 193 -12.12 -4.03 -15.10
C VAL A 193 -12.55 -4.93 -16.24
N GLU A 194 -11.82 -6.02 -16.46
CA GLU A 194 -12.18 -7.07 -17.42
C GLU A 194 -12.56 -8.35 -16.68
N VAL A 195 -13.66 -8.98 -17.08
CA VAL A 195 -14.08 -10.28 -16.56
C VAL A 195 -13.61 -11.38 -17.50
N ALA A 196 -12.74 -12.24 -17.01
CA ALA A 196 -12.26 -13.42 -17.74
C ALA A 196 -13.16 -14.62 -17.44
N SER A 197 -13.98 -15.05 -18.42
CA SER A 197 -14.73 -16.29 -18.29
C SER A 197 -13.79 -17.49 -18.43
N SER A 198 -13.81 -18.39 -17.45
CA SER A 198 -13.02 -19.61 -17.48
C SER A 198 -13.84 -20.79 -17.97
N THR A 199 -13.27 -21.64 -18.82
CA THR A 199 -13.88 -22.90 -19.27
C THR A 199 -13.61 -24.03 -18.27
N TYR A 200 -13.87 -23.78 -16.98
CA TYR A 200 -13.87 -24.87 -16.02
C TYR A 200 -15.10 -25.73 -16.27
N ASN A 201 -14.90 -27.02 -16.55
CA ASN A 201 -15.98 -28.00 -16.70
C ASN A 201 -16.56 -28.36 -15.33
N PHE A 202 -17.27 -27.41 -14.72
CA PHE A 202 -18.06 -27.65 -13.51
C PHE A 202 -19.38 -28.33 -13.88
N THR A 203 -19.79 -29.23 -13.02
CA THR A 203 -21.07 -29.95 -13.09
C THR A 203 -22.00 -29.41 -12.01
N ASN A 204 -23.29 -29.76 -12.07
CA ASN A 204 -24.26 -29.36 -11.03
C ASN A 204 -23.84 -29.84 -9.63
N GLU A 205 -23.07 -30.93 -9.53
CA GLU A 205 -22.56 -31.47 -8.27
C GLU A 205 -21.51 -30.57 -7.61
N ASP A 206 -20.86 -29.71 -8.40
CA ASP A 206 -19.84 -28.77 -7.93
C ASP A 206 -20.44 -27.52 -7.28
N TYR A 207 -21.76 -27.33 -7.31
CA TYR A 207 -22.45 -26.15 -6.75
C TYR A 207 -23.21 -26.50 -5.47
N ASN A 208 -23.26 -25.57 -4.53
CA ASN A 208 -24.13 -25.64 -3.36
C ASN A 208 -25.56 -25.18 -3.70
N GLU A 209 -26.47 -25.26 -2.74
CA GLU A 209 -27.88 -24.87 -2.91
C GLU A 209 -28.07 -23.38 -3.25
N ASN A 210 -27.07 -22.54 -2.98
CA ASN A 210 -27.05 -21.11 -3.33
C ASN A 210 -26.46 -20.85 -4.72
N TYR A 211 -26.22 -21.88 -5.53
CA TYR A 211 -25.53 -21.78 -6.83
C TYR A 211 -24.11 -21.23 -6.75
N GLU A 212 -23.45 -21.36 -5.60
CA GLU A 212 -22.04 -21.05 -5.45
C GLU A 212 -21.21 -22.32 -5.63
N LEU A 213 -20.07 -22.19 -6.30
CA LEU A 213 -19.13 -23.31 -6.43
C LEU A 213 -18.68 -23.77 -5.03
N LYS A 214 -18.65 -25.07 -4.77
CA LYS A 214 -18.15 -25.67 -3.52
C LYS A 214 -16.64 -25.51 -3.40
N ASP A 215 -16.12 -25.50 -2.18
CA ASP A 215 -14.67 -25.39 -1.93
C ASP A 215 -13.89 -26.63 -2.36
N GLU A 216 -14.57 -27.78 -2.43
CA GLU A 216 -14.03 -29.05 -2.90
C GLU A 216 -13.91 -29.12 -4.43
N ALA A 217 -14.58 -28.22 -5.15
CA ALA A 217 -14.61 -28.22 -6.62
C ALA A 217 -13.19 -28.09 -7.18
N GLN A 218 -12.83 -29.02 -8.07
CA GLN A 218 -11.45 -29.13 -8.54
C GLN A 218 -11.12 -28.14 -9.66
N ILE A 219 -10.44 -27.06 -9.30
CA ILE A 219 -9.80 -26.14 -10.24
C ILE A 219 -8.50 -26.76 -10.77
N ARG A 220 -8.59 -27.40 -11.94
CA ARG A 220 -7.46 -28.07 -12.61
C ARG A 220 -6.53 -27.05 -13.27
N ALA A 221 -5.23 -27.27 -13.14
CA ALA A 221 -4.20 -26.40 -13.70
C ALA A 221 -4.31 -26.25 -15.23
N VAL A 222 -4.69 -27.31 -15.95
CA VAL A 222 -4.88 -27.26 -17.41
C VAL A 222 -5.96 -26.23 -17.79
N ASN A 223 -7.13 -26.30 -17.14
CA ASN A 223 -8.24 -25.38 -17.38
C ASN A 223 -7.86 -23.93 -17.00
N THR A 224 -7.10 -23.76 -15.92
CA THR A 224 -6.55 -22.46 -15.52
C THR A 224 -5.61 -21.91 -16.60
N ARG A 225 -4.72 -22.72 -17.16
CA ARG A 225 -3.82 -22.31 -18.25
C ARG A 225 -4.59 -21.90 -19.50
N THR A 226 -5.54 -22.71 -19.95
CA THR A 226 -6.39 -22.40 -21.11
C THR A 226 -7.17 -21.11 -20.91
N THR A 227 -7.72 -20.91 -19.71
CA THR A 227 -8.40 -19.65 -19.34
C THR A 227 -7.46 -18.46 -19.45
N LEU A 228 -6.26 -18.56 -18.89
CA LEU A 228 -5.29 -17.46 -18.92
C LEU A 228 -4.78 -17.17 -20.33
N ASP A 229 -4.62 -18.20 -21.17
CA ASP A 229 -4.29 -18.03 -22.58
C ASP A 229 -5.41 -17.26 -23.31
N HIS A 230 -6.67 -17.62 -23.10
CA HIS A 230 -7.82 -16.90 -23.66
C HIS A 230 -7.93 -15.45 -23.15
N LEU A 231 -7.77 -15.25 -21.83
CA LEU A 231 -7.76 -13.91 -21.23
C LEU A 231 -6.67 -13.04 -21.84
N LEU A 232 -5.47 -13.59 -22.03
CA LEU A 232 -4.38 -12.83 -22.61
C LEU A 232 -4.62 -12.48 -24.07
N VAL A 233 -5.24 -13.37 -24.86
CA VAL A 233 -5.71 -13.02 -26.22
C VAL A 233 -6.68 -11.83 -26.18
N GLN A 234 -7.62 -11.81 -25.23
CA GLN A 234 -8.56 -10.68 -25.07
C GLN A 234 -7.84 -9.39 -24.65
N VAL A 235 -6.91 -9.48 -23.70
CA VAL A 235 -6.06 -8.35 -23.27
C VAL A 235 -5.26 -7.81 -24.47
N VAL A 236 -4.63 -8.67 -25.26
CA VAL A 236 -3.86 -8.27 -26.45
C VAL A 236 -4.76 -7.56 -27.46
N ALA A 237 -5.92 -8.14 -27.78
CA ALA A 237 -6.86 -7.57 -28.74
C ALA A 237 -7.33 -6.18 -28.30
N ARG A 238 -7.62 -6.02 -27.01
CA ARG A 238 -8.05 -4.74 -26.43
C ARG A 238 -6.93 -3.71 -26.40
N LEU A 239 -5.74 -4.07 -25.92
CA LEU A 239 -4.56 -3.19 -25.96
C LEU A 239 -4.28 -2.74 -27.39
N THR A 240 -4.35 -3.65 -28.36
CA THR A 240 -4.21 -3.31 -29.79
C THR A 240 -5.29 -2.33 -30.25
N SER A 241 -6.53 -2.48 -29.79
CA SER A 241 -7.63 -1.55 -30.11
C SER A 241 -7.42 -0.15 -29.50
N VAL A 242 -6.96 -0.07 -28.25
CA VAL A 242 -6.68 1.20 -27.56
C VAL A 242 -5.46 1.89 -28.19
N ILE A 243 -4.42 1.12 -28.53
CA ILE A 243 -3.20 1.63 -29.16
C ILE A 243 -3.48 2.15 -30.58
N LYS A 244 -4.40 1.52 -31.34
CA LYS A 244 -4.87 2.05 -32.65
C LYS A 244 -5.47 3.45 -32.55
N GLN A 245 -6.01 3.83 -31.39
CA GLN A 245 -6.55 5.16 -31.14
C GLN A 245 -5.45 6.19 -30.76
N HIS A 246 -4.21 5.76 -30.52
CA HIS A 246 -3.08 6.61 -30.13
C HIS A 246 -1.78 6.28 -30.92
N PRO A 247 -1.64 6.77 -32.16
CA PRO A 247 -0.58 6.38 -33.10
C PRO A 247 0.86 6.64 -32.63
N LYS A 248 1.07 7.60 -31.72
CA LYS A 248 2.41 7.95 -31.20
C LYS A 248 2.99 6.89 -30.24
N LEU A 249 2.15 6.02 -29.65
CA LEU A 249 2.61 4.88 -28.86
C LEU A 249 3.08 3.71 -29.74
N TYR A 250 2.70 3.71 -31.02
CA TYR A 250 2.93 2.61 -31.96
C TYR A 250 4.36 2.59 -32.51
N SER A 251 5.03 3.75 -32.62
CA SER A 251 6.37 3.84 -33.22
C SER A 251 7.45 3.04 -32.44
N GLY A 252 7.24 2.78 -31.15
CA GLY A 252 8.14 1.98 -30.31
C GLY A 252 7.81 0.49 -30.20
N LEU A 253 6.66 0.05 -30.72
CA LEU A 253 6.15 -1.33 -30.59
C LEU A 253 6.26 -2.17 -31.87
N HIS A 254 6.69 -1.57 -32.98
CA HIS A 254 6.72 -2.20 -34.31
C HIS A 254 7.54 -3.49 -34.42
N ASN A 255 8.47 -3.75 -33.51
CA ASN A 255 9.38 -4.89 -33.58
C ASN A 255 9.17 -5.96 -32.49
N VAL A 256 8.14 -5.84 -31.66
CA VAL A 256 7.87 -6.84 -30.60
C VAL A 256 6.61 -7.63 -30.94
N THR A 257 6.76 -8.62 -31.80
CA THR A 257 5.72 -9.63 -32.06
C THR A 257 5.73 -10.68 -30.95
N GLY A 258 4.59 -10.89 -30.29
CA GLY A 258 4.38 -11.99 -29.35
C GLY A 258 4.06 -11.57 -27.92
N TRP A 259 3.71 -12.57 -27.10
CA TRP A 259 3.21 -12.47 -25.73
C TRP A 259 4.04 -11.56 -24.81
N SER A 260 5.34 -11.43 -25.05
CA SER A 260 6.25 -10.59 -24.29
C SER A 260 5.95 -9.09 -24.39
N ALA A 261 5.43 -8.60 -25.53
CA ALA A 261 4.99 -7.21 -25.69
C ALA A 261 3.78 -6.89 -24.82
N SER A 262 2.78 -7.78 -24.86
CA SER A 262 1.51 -7.62 -24.14
C SER A 262 1.69 -7.75 -22.64
N LEU A 263 2.59 -8.64 -22.19
CA LEU A 263 2.92 -8.78 -20.77
C LEU A 263 3.71 -7.57 -20.23
N LYS A 264 4.60 -6.97 -21.04
CA LYS A 264 5.24 -5.68 -20.68
C LYS A 264 4.23 -4.54 -20.61
N ALA A 265 3.16 -4.59 -21.42
CA ALA A 265 2.10 -3.59 -21.41
C ALA A 265 1.11 -3.73 -20.25
N LEU A 266 1.05 -4.87 -19.56
CA LEU A 266 0.13 -5.11 -18.43
C LEU A 266 0.41 -4.23 -17.20
N ARG A 267 1.56 -3.53 -17.12
CA ARG A 267 1.94 -2.69 -15.96
C ARG A 267 1.66 -3.43 -14.63
N LYS A 268 1.38 -2.72 -13.53
CA LYS A 268 0.98 -3.35 -12.26
C LYS A 268 -0.45 -3.91 -12.39
N THR A 269 -0.58 -5.21 -12.63
CA THR A 269 -1.87 -5.91 -12.72
C THR A 269 -2.11 -6.82 -11.50
N MET A 270 -3.33 -6.80 -10.96
CA MET A 270 -3.78 -7.70 -9.89
C MET A 270 -4.68 -8.80 -10.46
N PHE A 271 -4.40 -10.06 -10.12
CA PHE A 271 -5.26 -11.20 -10.42
C PHE A 271 -5.95 -11.69 -9.14
N ALA A 272 -7.22 -11.35 -8.97
CA ALA A 272 -8.04 -11.89 -7.90
C ALA A 272 -8.44 -13.34 -8.22
N CYS A 273 -8.03 -14.28 -7.37
CA CYS A 273 -8.33 -15.70 -7.53
C CYS A 273 -9.28 -16.15 -6.41
N ARG A 274 -10.09 -17.20 -6.67
CA ARG A 274 -11.02 -17.73 -5.68
C ARG A 274 -10.32 -18.23 -4.42
N ASN A 275 -9.19 -18.92 -4.58
CA ASN A 275 -8.44 -19.50 -3.48
C ASN A 275 -6.92 -19.51 -3.76
N GLN A 276 -6.13 -19.78 -2.71
CA GLN A 276 -4.67 -19.81 -2.78
C GLN A 276 -4.14 -20.85 -3.77
N ARG A 277 -4.84 -21.98 -3.97
CA ARG A 277 -4.42 -23.01 -4.93
C ARG A 277 -4.47 -22.46 -6.35
N GLN A 278 -5.55 -21.79 -6.72
CA GLN A 278 -5.69 -21.12 -8.01
C GLN A 278 -4.68 -19.98 -8.15
N ALA A 279 -4.49 -19.15 -7.11
CA ALA A 279 -3.49 -18.09 -7.11
C ALA A 279 -2.08 -18.60 -7.41
N ARG A 280 -1.69 -19.75 -6.82
CA ARG A 280 -0.40 -20.41 -7.12
C ARG A 280 -0.32 -20.92 -8.56
N GLN A 281 -1.41 -21.43 -9.12
CA GLN A 281 -1.45 -21.86 -10.53
C GLN A 281 -1.26 -20.66 -11.47
N VAL A 282 -1.95 -19.54 -11.22
CA VAL A 282 -1.81 -18.29 -11.98
C VAL A 282 -0.40 -17.74 -11.85
N ALA A 283 0.15 -17.68 -10.64
CA ALA A 283 1.51 -17.20 -10.42
C ALA A 283 2.56 -18.06 -11.13
N ARG A 284 2.40 -19.39 -11.12
CA ARG A 284 3.29 -20.29 -11.87
C ARG A 284 3.19 -20.02 -13.36
N TYR A 285 1.98 -19.90 -13.90
CA TYR A 285 1.77 -19.60 -15.32
C TYR A 285 2.51 -18.34 -15.80
N PHE A 286 2.47 -17.26 -15.01
CA PHE A 286 3.16 -16.01 -15.35
C PHE A 286 4.68 -16.07 -15.14
N ARG A 287 5.15 -16.74 -14.09
CA ARG A 287 6.60 -16.98 -13.89
C ARG A 287 7.19 -17.82 -15.00
N ASP A 288 6.48 -18.86 -15.47
CA ASP A 288 6.89 -19.69 -16.61
C ASP A 288 7.07 -18.85 -17.90
N LYS A 289 6.48 -17.65 -17.94
CA LYS A 289 6.57 -16.68 -19.06
C LYS A 289 7.50 -15.50 -18.77
N GLY A 290 8.29 -15.56 -17.70
CA GLY A 290 9.26 -14.52 -17.33
C GLY A 290 8.64 -13.24 -16.76
N VAL A 291 7.45 -13.32 -16.18
CA VAL A 291 6.79 -12.20 -15.49
C VAL A 291 7.05 -12.29 -13.98
N ASP A 292 7.43 -11.16 -13.37
CA ASP A 292 7.56 -11.05 -11.93
C ASP A 292 6.19 -11.10 -11.26
N VAL A 293 6.02 -12.00 -10.28
CA VAL A 293 4.74 -12.21 -9.60
C VAL A 293 4.93 -12.23 -8.09
N ALA A 294 4.20 -11.35 -7.39
CA ALA A 294 3.99 -11.42 -5.95
C ALA A 294 2.67 -12.13 -5.64
N LEU A 295 2.69 -13.02 -4.63
CA LEU A 295 1.48 -13.63 -4.07
C LEU A 295 1.16 -12.92 -2.76
N SER A 296 -0.11 -12.52 -2.60
CA SER A 296 -0.66 -11.97 -1.35
C SER A 296 -1.65 -12.92 -0.71
#